data_AF-A0A3T1D5C4-F1
#
_entry.id   AF-A0A3T1D5C4-F1
#
_cell.length_a   1.000
_cell.length_b   1.000
_cell.length_c   1.000
_cell.angle_alpha   90.00
_cell.angle_beta   90.00
_cell.angle_gamma   90.00
#
_symmetry.space_group_name_H-M   'P 1'
#
loop_
_entity.id
_entity.type
_entity.pdbx_description
1 polymer ?
#
loop_
_entity_poly.entity_id
_entity_poly.type
_entity_poly.pdbx_seq_one_letter_code
_entity_poly.pdbx_strand_id
1 'polypeptide(L)' 'MLADLQQIDNGYIAHFQRHLKHSVEEVWSSLTDNDRLAKWFSELRVDDLREGGVIYRPYP' A
#
# COMPACT_ATOMS: atom_id res chain seq x y z
N MET A 1 1.14 -5.86 -14.75
CA MET A 1 1.44 -6.12 -13.32
C MET A 1 1.17 -7.60 -13.09
N LEU A 2 2.20 -8.43 -12.92
CA LEU A 2 2.02 -9.86 -12.64
C LEU A 2 2.26 -10.13 -11.15
N ALA A 3 1.51 -11.09 -10.62
CA ALA A 3 1.60 -11.59 -9.26
C ALA A 3 1.87 -13.10 -9.30
N ASP A 4 2.63 -13.58 -8.33
CA ASP A 4 2.71 -15.00 -8.03
C ASP A 4 1.51 -15.38 -7.16
N LEU A 5 0.69 -16.31 -7.64
CA LEU A 5 -0.51 -16.77 -6.96
C LEU A 5 -0.28 -18.14 -6.34
N GLN A 6 -0.54 -18.25 -5.04
CA GLN A 6 -0.49 -19.51 -4.30
C GLN A 6 -1.86 -19.80 -3.71
N GLN A 7 -2.40 -21.00 -3.98
CA GLN A 7 -3.60 -21.48 -3.30
C GLN A 7 -3.24 -22.00 -1.90
N ILE A 8 -4.07 -21.66 -0.92
CA ILE A 8 -4.00 -22.16 0.46
C ILE A 8 -5.37 -22.73 0.86
N ASP A 9 -5.44 -23.46 1.98
CA ASP A 9 -6.66 -24.17 2.40
C ASP A 9 -7.92 -23.30 2.42
N ASN A 10 -7.77 -22.01 2.77
CA ASN A 10 -8.88 -21.07 2.83
C ASN A 10 -8.61 -19.78 2.02
N GLY A 11 -8.15 -19.91 0.79
CA GLY A 11 -8.08 -18.79 -0.16
C GLY A 11 -6.84 -18.78 -1.04
N TYR A 12 -6.38 -17.58 -1.38
CA TYR A 12 -5.22 -17.35 -2.22
C TYR A 12 -4.32 -16.28 -1.63
N ILE A 13 -3.00 -16.47 -1.77
CA ILE A 13 -1.99 -15.45 -1.52
C ILE A 13 -1.55 -14.91 -2.88
N ALA A 14 -1.62 -13.59 -3.05
CA ALA A 14 -1.09 -12.89 -4.22
C ALA A 14 0.15 -12.10 -3.80
N HIS A 15 1.32 -12.48 -4.32
CA HIS A 15 2.58 -11.80 -4.04
C HIS A 15 3.01 -10.92 -5.22
N PHE A 16 3.31 -9.66 -4.95
CA PHE A 16 3.80 -8.70 -5.94
C PHE A 16 5.18 -8.20 -5.53
N GLN A 17 6.21 -8.48 -6.35
CA GLN A 17 7.56 -7.97 -6.13
C GLN A 17 7.95 -6.93 -7.17
N ARG A 18 8.51 -5.80 -6.72
CA ARG A 18 9.03 -4.73 -7.59
C ARG A 18 10.39 -4.26 -7.09
N HIS A 19 11.32 -4.07 -8.01
CA HIS A 19 12.61 -3.42 -7.73
C HIS A 19 12.50 -1.95 -8.15
N LEU A 20 12.47 -1.06 -7.16
CA LEU A 20 12.36 0.38 -7.38
C LEU A 20 13.75 1.01 -7.29
N LYS A 21 14.05 1.93 -8.21
CA LYS A 21 15.29 2.72 -8.20
C LYS A 21 15.15 3.96 -7.31
N HIS A 22 14.57 3.78 -6.13
CA HIS A 22 14.22 4.83 -5.18
C HIS A 22 14.72 4.43 -3.79
N SER A 23 15.00 5.43 -2.96
CA SER A 23 15.40 5.16 -1.57
C SER A 23 14.24 4.58 -0.77
N VAL A 24 14.54 3.95 0.37
CA VAL A 24 13.51 3.42 1.26
C VAL A 24 12.60 4.54 1.74
N GLU A 25 13.16 5.71 2.04
CA GLU A 25 12.43 6.90 2.49
C GLU A 25 11.46 7.41 1.41
N GLU A 26 11.87 7.42 0.16
CA GLU A 26 11.01 7.82 -0.96
C GLU A 26 9.83 6.85 -1.13
N VAL A 27 10.11 5.54 -1.08
CA VAL A 27 9.05 4.52 -1.17
C VAL A 27 8.11 4.59 0.03
N TRP A 28 8.65 4.76 1.23
CA TRP A 28 7.87 4.88 2.46
C TRP A 28 6.96 6.11 2.47
N SER A 29 7.45 7.25 1.98
CA SER A 29 6.63 8.45 1.83
C SER A 29 5.45 8.24 0.88
N SER A 30 5.58 7.37 -0.12
CA SER A 30 4.48 7.06 -1.04
C SER A 30 3.35 6.25 -0.39
N LEU A 31 3.58 5.71 0.81
CA LEU A 31 2.59 5.00 1.63
C LEU A 31 2.04 5.84 2.79
N THR A 32 2.81 6.83 3.25
CA THR A 32 2.54 7.55 4.51
C THR A 32 2.20 9.04 4.33
N ASP A 33 2.56 9.64 3.21
CA ASP A 33 2.16 10.99 2.82
C ASP A 33 0.91 10.91 1.94
N ASN A 34 -0.20 11.51 2.39
CA ASN A 34 -1.48 11.49 1.67
C ASN A 34 -1.41 12.10 0.26
N ASP A 35 -0.58 13.14 0.04
CA ASP A 35 -0.44 13.77 -1.27
C ASP A 35 0.31 12.87 -2.25
N ARG A 36 1.20 12.00 -1.75
CA ARG A 36 1.92 11.00 -2.56
C ARG A 36 1.10 9.73 -2.74
N LEU A 37 0.46 9.25 -1.68
CA LEU A 37 -0.41 8.07 -1.70
C LEU A 37 -1.53 8.24 -2.73
N ALA A 38 -2.17 9.41 -2.75
CA ALA A 38 -3.26 9.69 -3.68
C ALA A 38 -2.86 9.62 -5.17
N LYS A 39 -1.56 9.73 -5.50
CA LYS A 39 -1.07 9.65 -6.89
C LYS A 39 -1.16 8.25 -7.49
N TRP A 40 -1.22 7.21 -6.64
CA TRP A 40 -1.22 5.83 -7.11
C TRP A 40 -2.27 4.95 -6.43
N PHE A 41 -2.81 5.35 -5.27
CA PHE A 41 -3.89 4.67 -4.57
C PHE A 41 -4.88 5.69 -4.01
N SER A 42 -5.59 6.39 -4.90
CA SER A 42 -6.49 7.52 -4.59
C SER A 42 -7.66 7.19 -3.66
N GLU A 43 -7.97 5.90 -3.47
CA GLU A 43 -9.01 5.46 -2.54
C GLU A 43 -8.54 5.43 -1.08
N LEU A 44 -7.24 5.51 -0.78
CA LEU A 44 -6.76 5.40 0.60
C LEU A 44 -6.30 6.74 1.16
N ARG A 45 -6.54 6.90 2.47
CA ARG A 45 -6.05 8.04 3.24
C ARG A 45 -5.52 7.57 4.59
N VAL A 46 -4.34 8.05 4.95
CA VAL A 46 -3.76 7.93 6.28
C VAL A 46 -4.48 8.88 7.22
N ASP A 47 -5.04 8.34 8.31
CA ASP A 47 -5.66 9.13 9.37
C ASP A 47 -4.61 9.62 10.38
N ASP A 48 -3.96 8.67 11.04
CA ASP A 48 -2.96 8.90 12.06
C ASP A 48 -1.81 7.89 11.91
N LEU A 49 -0.59 8.40 11.70
CA LEU A 49 0.59 7.58 11.44
C LEU A 49 1.31 7.24 12.75
N ARG A 50 0.75 6.29 13.48
CA ARG A 50 1.33 5.73 14.71
C ARG A 50 0.92 4.28 14.89
N GLU A 51 1.50 3.62 15.89
CA GLU A 51 1.02 2.32 16.33
C GLU A 51 -0.45 2.41 16.79
N GLY A 52 -1.28 1.50 16.28
CA GLY A 52 -2.74 1.52 16.45
C GLY A 52 -3.48 2.56 15.60
N GLY A 53 -2.78 3.31 14.75
CA GLY A 53 -3.37 4.18 13.74
C GLY A 53 -3.97 3.40 12.56
N VAL A 54 -4.74 4.08 11.72
CA VAL A 54 -5.48 3.47 10.62
C VAL A 54 -5.27 4.20 9.28
N ILE A 55 -5.26 3.42 8.21
CA ILE A 55 -5.43 3.89 6.83
C ILE A 55 -6.81 3.42 6.41
N TYR A 56 -7.64 4.36 5.97
CA TYR A 56 -9.04 4.10 5.65
C TYR A 56 -9.36 4.53 4.23
N ARG A 57 -10.47 4.00 3.72
CA ARG A 57 -11.09 4.50 2.51
C ARG A 57 -12.16 5.53 2.88
N PRO A 58 -12.00 6.82 2.56
CA PRO A 58 -13.06 7.80 2.78
C PRO A 58 -14.27 7.44 1.92
N TYR A 59 -15.47 7.53 2.50
CA TYR A 59 -16.71 7.48 1.72
C TYR A 59 -16.92 8.83 1.00
N PRO A 60 -17.47 8.85 -0.22
CA PRO A 60 -17.84 10.08 -0.91
C PRO A 60 -18.94 10.87 -0.18
#